data_AF-C4J861-F1
#
_entry.id   AF-C4J861-F1
#
_cell.length_a   1.000
_cell.length_b   1.000
_cell.length_c   1.000
_cell.angle_alpha   90.00
_cell.angle_beta   90.00
_cell.angle_gamma   90.00
#
_symmetry.space_group_name_H-M   'P 1'
#
loop_
_entity.id
_entity.type
_entity.pdbx_description
1 polymer ?
#
loop_
_entity_poly.entity_id
_entity_poly.type
_entity_poly.pdbx_seq_one_letter_code
_entity_poly.pdbx_strand_id
1 'polypeptide(L)' 'MVEVVYDRMTGRSRGFGFVTMSSAEEAGAAVEQFRGLP' A
#
# COMPACT_ATOMS: atom_id res chain seq x y z
N MET A 1 7.11 1.57 -6.97
CA MET A 1 6.14 2.65 -7.25
C MET A 1 5.09 2.63 -6.15
N VAL A 2 4.57 3.78 -5.72
CA VAL A 2 3.53 3.87 -4.67
C VAL A 2 2.39 4.73 -5.17
N GLU A 3 1.16 4.24 -5.03
CA GLU A 3 -0.04 4.98 -5.36
C GLU A 3 -0.99 5.01 -4.17
N VAL A 4 -1.36 6.21 -3.73
CA VAL A 4 -2.38 6.41 -2.70
C VAL A 4 -3.70 6.73 -3.37
N VAL A 5 -4.78 6.08 -2.93
CA VAL A 5 -6.10 6.30 -3.54
C VAL A 5 -6.79 7.45 -2.84
N TYR A 6 -7.15 8.47 -3.62
CA TYR A 6 -7.87 9.65 -3.15
C TYR A 6 -9.31 9.66 -3.67
N ASP A 7 -10.21 10.18 -2.84
CA ASP A 7 -11.56 10.54 -3.26
C ASP A 7 -11.49 11.74 -4.22
N ARG A 8 -12.06 11.58 -5.42
CA ARG A 8 -11.91 12.57 -6.50
C ARG A 8 -12.70 13.86 -6.29
N MET A 9 -13.68 13.85 -5.39
CA MET A 9 -14.55 15.01 -5.13
C MET A 9 -14.01 15.87 -3.98
N THR A 10 -13.53 15.22 -2.92
CA THR A 10 -13.07 15.86 -1.69
C THR A 10 -11.55 15.98 -1.59
N GLY A 11 -10.80 15.25 -2.44
CA GLY A 11 -9.34 15.18 -2.41
C GLY A 11 -8.78 14.44 -1.20
N ARG A 12 -9.62 13.84 -0.36
CA ARG A 12 -9.18 13.12 0.86
C ARG A 12 -8.69 11.72 0.51
N SER A 13 -7.66 11.25 1.22
CA SER A 13 -7.22 9.85 1.11
C SER A 13 -8.35 8.91 1.51
N ARG A 14 -8.48 7.80 0.79
CA ARG A 14 -9.45 6.74 1.12
C ARG A 14 -8.94 5.79 2.20
N GLY A 15 -7.76 6.02 2.75
CA GLY A 15 -7.17 5.20 3.81
C GLY A 15 -6.49 3.92 3.29
N PHE A 16 -6.26 3.81 1.98
CA PHE A 16 -5.51 2.69 1.40
C PHE A 16 -4.74 3.13 0.15
N GLY A 17 -3.77 2.30 -0.23
CA GLY A 17 -2.93 2.50 -1.41
C GLY A 17 -2.32 1.18 -1.88
N PHE A 18 -1.62 1.25 -3.01
CA PHE A 18 -0.95 0.12 -3.62
C PHE A 18 0.55 0.40 -3.74
N VAL A 19 1.35 -0.64 -3.53
CA VAL A 19 2.80 -0.58 -3.68
C VAL A 19 3.21 -1.63 -4.72
N THR A 20 3.96 -1.21 -5.73
CA THR A 20 4.57 -2.10 -6.70
C THR A 20 5.96 -2.48 -6.22
N MET A 21 6.15 -3.78 -5.98
CA MET A 21 7.41 -4.40 -5.58
C MET A 21 8.14 -4.99 -6.80
N SER A 22 9.44 -5.22 -6.68
CA SER A 22 10.26 -5.74 -7.78
C SER A 22 10.09 -7.25 -7.96
N SER A 23 9.72 -7.96 -6.90
CA SER A 23 9.49 -9.42 -6.94
C SER A 23 8.36 -9.86 -6.00
N ALA A 24 7.83 -11.05 -6.25
CA ALA A 24 6.81 -11.67 -5.40
C ALA A 24 7.37 -12.05 -4.01
N GLU A 25 8.65 -12.42 -3.94
CA GLU A 25 9.32 -12.79 -2.69
C GLU A 25 9.47 -11.57 -1.77
N GLU A 26 9.93 -10.43 -2.32
CA GLU A 26 9.98 -9.16 -1.60
C GLU A 26 8.58 -8.72 -1.13
N ALA A 27 7.55 -8.91 -1.97
CA ALA A 27 6.18 -8.61 -1.59
C ALA A 27 5.70 -9.47 -0.41
N GLY A 28 5.99 -10.79 -0.44
CA GLY A 28 5.64 -11.70 0.65
C GLY A 28 6.33 -11.35 1.97
N ALA A 29 7.64 -11.09 1.92
CA ALA A 29 8.41 -10.67 3.09
C ALA A 29 7.89 -9.35 3.69
N ALA A 30 7.55 -8.38 2.84
CA ALA A 30 6.97 -7.11 3.29
C ALA A 30 5.60 -7.31 3.94
N VAL A 31 4.73 -8.17 3.38
CA VAL A 31 3.43 -8.49 4.00
C VAL A 31 3.64 -9.07 5.40
N GLU A 32 4.49 -10.07 5.56
CA GLU A 32 4.73 -10.69 6.87
C GLU A 32 5.34 -9.71 7.88
N GLN A 33 6.26 -8.84 7.43
CA GLN A 33 6.92 -7.86 8.30
C GLN A 33 5.97 -6.76 8.80
N PHE A 34 5.05 -6.30 7.94
CA PHE A 34 4.20 -5.14 8.23
C PHE A 34 2.75 -5.51 8.56
N ARG A 35 2.40 -6.80 8.60
CA ARG A 35 1.06 -7.27 8.98
C ARG A 35 0.81 -7.03 10.47
N GLY A 36 -0.05 -6.06 10.78
CA GLY A 36 -0.57 -5.84 12.13
C GLY A 36 0.35 -5.04 13.06
N LEU A 37 1.30 -4.28 12.51
CA LEU A 37 1.97 -3.23 13.29
C LEU A 37 0.92 -2.18 13.72
N PRO A 38 0.92 -1.76 14.99
CA PRO A 38 0.00 -0.75 15.51
C PRO A 38 0.20 0.63 14.85
#